data_AF-A0A2H5X6T9-F1
#
_entry.id   AF-A0A2H5X6T9-F1
#
_cell.length_a   1.000
_cell.length_b   1.000
_cell.length_c   1.000
_cell.angle_alpha   90.00
_cell.angle_beta   90.00
_cell.angle_gamma   90.00
#
_symmetry.space_group_name_H-M   'P 1'
#
loop_
_entity.id
_entity.type
_entity.pdbx_description
1 polymer ?
#
loop_
_entity_poly.entity_id
_entity_poly.type
_entity_poly.pdbx_seq_one_letter_code
_entity_poly.pdbx_strand_id
1 'polypeptide(L)'
;MDPLLTGHNGHLLPDSPCINAGDNGASSGDWLDIDGESRIVGERVDIGADEFVPPTVNGMVVFGDYNGVLPPALDIEVRLGATSEFRNLWLGIDGSFTLPSAPAGVFALSAKSSHWLRRTVEVDTSAGSVSGIEVSLTNGDIDGDNEVTLFDFGQLVQAFGSLPGDENWNPDADLDGDGEVTLFDFGILVRYFGEIGDE
;
A
#
# COMPACT_ATOMS: atom_id res chain seq x y z
N MET A 1 -16.79 3.75 -32.13
CA MET A 1 -15.81 3.62 -31.05
C MET A 1 -15.94 2.23 -30.52
N ASP A 2 -14.83 1.51 -30.47
CA ASP A 2 -14.85 0.07 -30.18
C ASP A 2 -14.51 -0.10 -28.70
N PRO A 3 -15.39 -0.74 -27.91
CA PRO A 3 -15.15 -0.90 -26.49
C PRO A 3 -13.94 -1.81 -26.25
N LEU A 4 -13.05 -1.40 -25.36
CA LEU A 4 -12.05 -2.29 -24.78
C LEU A 4 -12.65 -2.90 -23.52
N LEU A 5 -12.76 -4.22 -23.47
CA LEU A 5 -13.46 -4.94 -22.41
C LEU A 5 -12.55 -5.98 -21.73
N THR A 6 -12.81 -6.25 -20.46
CA THR A 6 -12.30 -7.43 -19.76
C THR A 6 -12.92 -8.66 -20.43
N GLY A 7 -12.09 -9.53 -21.01
CA GLY A 7 -12.55 -10.57 -21.94
C GLY A 7 -13.53 -11.62 -21.37
N HIS A 8 -13.75 -11.66 -20.06
CA HIS A 8 -14.62 -12.65 -19.41
C HIS A 8 -15.88 -12.07 -18.75
N ASN A 9 -15.85 -10.82 -18.27
CA ASN A 9 -16.96 -10.22 -17.52
C ASN A 9 -17.59 -8.99 -18.20
N GLY A 10 -16.98 -8.46 -19.26
CA GLY A 10 -17.58 -7.39 -20.05
C GLY A 10 -17.47 -5.98 -19.43
N HIS A 11 -16.67 -5.81 -18.38
CA HIS A 11 -16.31 -4.48 -17.85
C HIS A 11 -15.39 -3.73 -18.80
N LEU A 12 -15.46 -2.41 -18.80
CA LEU A 12 -14.60 -1.52 -19.55
C LEU A 12 -13.16 -1.60 -19.03
N LEU A 13 -12.21 -1.65 -19.95
CA LEU A 13 -10.81 -1.43 -19.64
C LEU A 13 -10.54 0.09 -19.46
N PRO A 14 -9.54 0.49 -18.68
CA PRO A 14 -9.26 1.90 -18.33
C PRO A 14 -8.98 2.82 -19.52
N ASP A 15 -8.45 2.26 -20.61
CA ASP A 15 -8.18 2.97 -21.85
C ASP A 15 -9.30 2.81 -22.88
N SER A 16 -10.46 2.28 -22.46
CA SER A 16 -11.59 2.09 -23.35
C SER A 16 -12.09 3.45 -23.83
N PRO A 17 -12.27 3.65 -25.15
CA PRO A 17 -12.79 4.91 -25.66
C PRO A 17 -14.23 5.17 -25.20
N CYS A 18 -14.92 4.15 -24.68
CA CYS A 18 -16.29 4.25 -24.19
C CYS A 18 -16.45 4.94 -22.83
N ILE A 19 -15.35 5.16 -22.11
CA ILE A 19 -15.35 5.84 -20.81
C ILE A 19 -15.68 7.33 -21.01
N ASN A 20 -16.63 7.84 -20.24
CA ASN A 20 -17.17 9.20 -20.25
C ASN A 20 -17.61 9.70 -21.64
N ALA A 21 -18.01 8.79 -22.54
CA ALA A 21 -18.31 9.12 -23.92
C ALA A 21 -19.80 9.14 -24.28
N GLY A 22 -20.67 8.73 -23.36
CA GLY A 22 -22.10 8.67 -23.57
C GLY A 22 -22.83 10.00 -23.36
N ASP A 23 -24.14 9.96 -23.62
CA ASP A 23 -25.06 11.07 -23.37
C ASP A 23 -25.81 10.84 -22.06
N ASN A 24 -25.60 11.73 -21.07
CA ASN A 24 -26.28 11.65 -19.78
C ASN A 24 -27.81 11.72 -19.92
N GLY A 25 -28.33 12.32 -21.00
CA GLY A 25 -29.76 12.33 -21.31
C GLY A 25 -30.34 10.95 -21.66
N ALA A 26 -29.48 9.99 -21.99
CA ALA A 26 -29.85 8.60 -22.25
C ALA A 26 -29.76 7.71 -20.99
N SER A 27 -29.35 8.26 -19.85
CA SER A 27 -29.29 7.58 -18.56
C SER A 27 -30.36 8.12 -17.60
N SER A 28 -30.88 7.28 -16.71
CA SER A 28 -31.78 7.68 -15.63
C SER A 28 -31.07 7.47 -14.29
N GLY A 29 -31.34 8.34 -13.31
CA GLY A 29 -30.66 8.27 -12.00
C GLY A 29 -30.92 6.99 -11.21
N ASP A 30 -31.99 6.26 -11.53
CA ASP A 30 -32.33 4.99 -10.88
C ASP A 30 -31.73 3.78 -11.62
N TRP A 31 -31.04 3.99 -12.73
CA TRP A 31 -30.40 2.92 -13.47
C TRP A 31 -29.06 2.59 -12.83
N LEU A 32 -28.78 1.28 -12.79
CA LEU A 32 -27.52 0.75 -12.34
C LEU A 32 -26.83 0.05 -13.51
N ASP A 33 -25.51 0.00 -13.48
CA ASP A 33 -24.72 -0.77 -14.43
C ASP A 33 -24.78 -2.29 -14.12
N ILE A 34 -23.91 -3.05 -14.77
CA ILE A 34 -23.83 -4.50 -14.63
C ILE A 34 -23.43 -4.97 -13.22
N ASP A 35 -22.74 -4.12 -12.45
CA ASP A 35 -22.29 -4.41 -11.08
C ASP A 35 -23.22 -3.82 -10.00
N GLY A 36 -24.27 -3.11 -10.41
CA GLY A 36 -25.17 -2.43 -9.49
C GLY A 36 -24.67 -1.04 -9.05
N GLU A 37 -23.69 -0.49 -9.76
CA GLU A 37 -23.13 0.84 -9.52
C GLU A 37 -23.92 1.89 -10.31
N SER A 38 -23.79 3.17 -9.92
CA SER A 38 -24.51 4.26 -10.60
C SER A 38 -24.03 4.42 -12.04
N ARG A 39 -24.94 4.59 -12.99
CA ARG A 39 -24.63 4.79 -14.42
C ARG A 39 -23.91 6.09 -14.78
N ILE A 40 -23.49 6.91 -13.82
CA ILE A 40 -22.73 8.13 -14.07
C ILE A 40 -21.69 8.26 -12.97
N VAL A 41 -20.45 7.89 -13.29
CA VAL A 41 -19.26 8.07 -12.47
C VAL A 41 -18.30 8.99 -13.23
N GLY A 42 -18.03 10.16 -12.66
CA GLY A 42 -17.24 11.20 -13.33
C GLY A 42 -18.11 12.23 -14.06
N GLU A 43 -17.82 12.50 -15.33
CA GLU A 43 -18.46 13.57 -16.11
C GLU A 43 -19.67 13.09 -16.92
N ARG A 44 -19.59 11.90 -17.52
CA ARG A 44 -20.62 11.34 -18.41
C ARG A 44 -20.77 9.84 -18.23
N VAL A 45 -21.97 9.33 -18.49
CA VAL A 45 -22.24 7.89 -18.62
C VAL A 45 -21.33 7.25 -19.65
N ASP A 46 -20.87 6.05 -19.37
CA ASP A 46 -20.10 5.24 -20.29
C ASP A 46 -20.97 4.55 -21.34
N ILE A 47 -20.39 4.32 -22.51
CA ILE A 47 -21.08 3.60 -23.58
C ILE A 47 -20.96 2.10 -23.34
N GLY A 48 -22.07 1.48 -22.92
CA GLY A 48 -22.14 0.04 -22.69
C GLY A 48 -23.02 -0.30 -21.50
N ALA A 49 -22.98 -1.56 -21.06
CA ALA A 49 -23.69 -2.03 -19.87
C ALA A 49 -22.93 -1.75 -18.56
N ASP A 50 -21.66 -1.38 -18.66
CA ASP A 50 -20.74 -1.10 -17.56
C ASP A 50 -20.57 0.41 -17.39
N GLU A 51 -20.30 0.88 -16.17
CA GLU A 51 -19.77 2.21 -15.88
C GLU A 51 -18.37 2.02 -15.26
N PHE A 52 -17.34 2.58 -15.87
CA PHE A 52 -15.97 2.33 -15.41
C PHE A 52 -15.72 2.96 -14.05
N VAL A 53 -15.51 2.12 -13.06
CA VAL A 53 -15.03 2.50 -11.73
C VAL A 53 -13.57 2.06 -11.57
N PRO A 54 -12.64 2.99 -11.24
CA PRO A 54 -11.25 2.62 -10.95
C PRO A 54 -11.16 1.52 -9.88
N PRO A 55 -10.35 0.48 -10.07
CA PRO A 55 -10.26 -0.63 -9.14
C PRO A 55 -9.71 -0.16 -7.79
N THR A 56 -10.07 -0.89 -6.74
CA THR A 56 -9.49 -0.74 -5.41
C THR A 56 -8.61 -1.93 -5.08
N VAL A 57 -7.62 -1.73 -4.21
CA VAL A 57 -6.81 -2.82 -3.66
C VAL A 57 -6.97 -2.84 -2.15
N ASN A 58 -7.44 -3.96 -1.62
CA ASN A 58 -7.66 -4.16 -0.19
C ASN A 58 -6.66 -5.18 0.34
N GLY A 59 -6.08 -4.89 1.49
CA GLY A 59 -5.01 -5.73 2.02
C GLY A 59 -4.62 -5.41 3.44
N MET A 60 -3.47 -5.93 3.83
CA MET A 60 -2.85 -5.77 5.14
C MET A 60 -1.38 -5.45 4.98
N VAL A 61 -0.91 -4.44 5.70
CA VAL A 61 0.51 -4.22 5.96
C VAL A 61 0.84 -4.90 7.27
N VAL A 62 1.73 -5.89 7.23
CA VAL A 62 2.21 -6.60 8.42
C VAL A 62 3.51 -5.97 8.86
N PHE A 63 3.54 -5.44 10.07
CA PHE A 63 4.73 -4.87 10.69
C PHE A 63 5.45 -5.98 11.48
N GLY A 64 6.51 -6.53 10.89
CA GLY A 64 7.22 -7.68 11.47
C GLY A 64 7.78 -7.38 12.86
N ASP A 65 7.56 -8.33 13.78
CA ASP A 65 8.08 -8.31 15.16
C ASP A 65 7.69 -7.08 16.00
N TYR A 66 6.63 -6.36 15.63
CA TYR A 66 6.19 -5.14 16.31
C TYR A 66 4.87 -5.34 17.07
N ASN A 67 4.85 -4.95 18.33
CA ASN A 67 3.70 -5.04 19.24
C ASN A 67 3.18 -3.66 19.69
N GLY A 68 3.83 -2.58 19.25
CA GLY A 68 3.42 -1.22 19.52
C GLY A 68 2.18 -0.77 18.73
N VAL A 69 1.88 0.53 18.83
CA VAL A 69 0.77 1.13 18.09
C VAL A 69 1.19 1.39 16.65
N LEU A 70 0.48 0.77 15.69
CA LEU A 70 0.76 0.96 14.27
C LEU A 70 0.52 2.41 13.83
N PRO A 71 1.30 2.92 12.85
CA PRO A 71 1.08 4.25 12.31
C PRO A 71 -0.29 4.32 11.62
N PRO A 72 -1.01 5.45 11.74
CA PRO A 72 -2.33 5.61 11.13
C PRO A 72 -2.29 5.71 9.60
N ALA A 73 -1.11 5.95 9.05
CA ALA A 73 -0.89 6.04 7.62
C ALA A 73 0.55 5.69 7.25
N LEU A 74 0.77 5.31 5.98
CA LEU A 74 2.04 4.86 5.45
C LEU A 74 2.26 5.45 4.06
N ASP A 75 3.44 6.02 3.82
CA ASP A 75 3.82 6.42 2.47
C ASP A 75 4.14 5.18 1.63
N ILE A 76 3.42 5.04 0.51
CA ILE A 76 3.59 3.96 -0.46
C ILE A 76 4.03 4.52 -1.80
N GLU A 77 4.67 3.68 -2.59
CA GLU A 77 4.95 3.94 -3.99
C GLU A 77 4.15 2.97 -4.86
N VAL A 78 3.47 3.51 -5.86
CA VAL A 78 2.74 2.74 -6.87
C VAL A 78 3.46 2.92 -8.20
N ARG A 79 4.00 1.83 -8.76
CA ARG A 79 4.78 1.85 -10.00
C ARG A 79 4.09 1.06 -11.10
N LEU A 80 3.75 1.75 -12.20
CA LEU A 80 3.20 1.16 -13.41
C LEU A 80 4.14 1.45 -14.58
N GLY A 81 4.88 0.43 -15.03
CA GLY A 81 5.89 0.59 -16.07
C GLY A 81 6.99 1.58 -15.64
N ALA A 82 7.13 2.68 -16.38
CA ALA A 82 8.13 3.73 -16.09
C ALA A 82 7.58 4.86 -15.21
N THR A 83 6.30 4.82 -14.82
CA THR A 83 5.66 5.84 -14.01
C THR A 83 5.63 5.40 -12.55
N SER A 84 6.00 6.30 -11.65
CA SER A 84 5.84 6.14 -10.20
C SER A 84 4.99 7.25 -9.60
N GLU A 85 4.19 6.88 -8.62
CA GLU A 85 3.37 7.80 -7.83
C GLU A 85 3.53 7.47 -6.34
N PHE A 86 3.79 8.49 -5.52
CA PHE A 86 3.80 8.35 -4.07
C PHE A 86 2.45 8.74 -3.50
N ARG A 87 1.89 7.89 -2.64
CA ARG A 87 0.60 8.12 -1.97
C ARG A 87 0.74 7.91 -0.47
N ASN A 88 0.00 8.70 0.29
CA ASN A 88 -0.19 8.45 1.72
C ASN A 88 -1.40 7.51 1.90
N LEU A 89 -1.14 6.29 2.34
CA LEU A 89 -2.12 5.23 2.51
C LEU A 89 -2.59 5.17 3.96
N TRP A 90 -3.89 5.37 4.19
CA TRP A 90 -4.48 5.23 5.52
C TRP A 90 -4.57 3.76 5.94
N LEU A 91 -4.15 3.47 7.17
CA LEU A 91 -4.19 2.14 7.76
C LEU A 91 -5.28 2.05 8.84
N GLY A 92 -5.90 0.88 8.93
CA GLY A 92 -6.64 0.46 10.10
C GLY A 92 -5.70 0.20 11.28
N ILE A 93 -6.27 0.12 12.48
CA ILE A 93 -5.52 -0.16 13.72
C ILE A 93 -4.78 -1.51 13.70
N ASP A 94 -5.18 -2.40 12.80
CA ASP A 94 -4.63 -3.73 12.58
C ASP A 94 -3.71 -3.81 11.34
N GLY A 95 -3.41 -2.67 10.71
CA GLY A 95 -2.62 -2.60 9.48
C GLY A 95 -3.42 -2.89 8.21
N SER A 96 -4.74 -3.08 8.30
CA SER A 96 -5.59 -3.19 7.12
C SER A 96 -5.56 -1.90 6.28
N PHE A 97 -5.71 -2.00 4.97
CA PHE A 97 -5.73 -0.84 4.09
C PHE A 97 -6.68 -1.01 2.91
N THR A 98 -7.08 0.13 2.35
CA THR A 98 -7.69 0.22 1.02
C THR A 98 -6.92 1.26 0.21
N LEU A 99 -6.35 0.85 -0.92
CA LEU A 99 -5.81 1.74 -1.94
C LEU A 99 -6.95 2.10 -2.91
N PRO A 100 -7.52 3.32 -2.82
CA PRO A 100 -8.54 3.76 -3.76
C PRO A 100 -7.90 4.10 -5.11
N SER A 101 -8.69 3.99 -6.18
CA SER A 101 -8.27 4.35 -7.53
C SER A 101 -6.89 3.79 -7.88
N ALA A 102 -6.72 2.50 -7.64
CA ALA A 102 -5.51 1.78 -8.00
C ALA A 102 -5.35 1.82 -9.53
N PRO A 103 -4.10 1.81 -10.04
CA PRO A 103 -3.89 1.61 -11.45
C PRO A 103 -4.53 0.30 -11.87
N ALA A 104 -5.02 0.27 -13.09
CA ALA A 104 -5.61 -0.92 -13.65
C ALA A 104 -4.57 -1.69 -14.48
N GLY A 105 -4.57 -3.01 -14.31
CA GLY A 105 -3.54 -3.89 -14.83
C GLY A 105 -2.49 -4.23 -13.77
N VAL A 106 -1.32 -4.66 -14.23
CA VAL A 106 -0.22 -5.11 -13.36
C VAL A 106 0.66 -3.93 -12.95
N PHE A 107 0.81 -3.72 -11.65
CA PHE A 107 1.67 -2.68 -11.08
C PHE A 107 2.39 -3.18 -9.83
N ALA A 108 3.47 -2.52 -9.45
CA ALA A 108 4.18 -2.77 -8.21
C ALA A 108 3.70 -1.81 -7.12
N LEU A 109 3.35 -2.35 -5.95
CA LEU A 109 3.03 -1.61 -4.74
C LEU A 109 4.19 -1.78 -3.76
N SER A 110 4.93 -0.71 -3.52
CA SER A 110 6.02 -0.69 -2.54
C SER A 110 5.59 0.06 -1.28
N ALA A 111 5.93 -0.49 -0.12
CA ALA A 111 5.70 0.13 1.17
C ALA A 111 7.01 0.16 1.97
N LYS A 112 7.25 1.28 2.66
CA LYS A 112 8.36 1.45 3.59
C LYS A 112 7.88 2.32 4.76
N SER A 113 8.18 1.89 5.98
CA SER A 113 7.92 2.67 7.20
C SER A 113 9.25 3.09 7.85
N SER A 114 9.24 3.63 9.07
CA SER A 114 10.41 4.29 9.64
C SER A 114 11.63 3.37 9.76
N HIS A 115 11.55 2.31 10.57
CA HIS A 115 12.65 1.37 10.82
C HIS A 115 12.48 0.01 10.14
N TRP A 116 11.66 -0.04 9.09
CA TRP A 116 11.44 -1.24 8.30
C TRP A 116 12.01 -1.11 6.89
N LEU A 117 12.58 -2.21 6.42
CA LEU A 117 12.98 -2.41 5.04
C LEU A 117 11.78 -2.27 4.10
N ARG A 118 12.02 -1.63 2.95
CA ARG A 118 11.05 -1.54 1.86
C ARG A 118 10.67 -2.94 1.39
N ARG A 119 9.36 -3.13 1.13
CA ARG A 119 8.84 -4.32 0.47
C ARG A 119 7.92 -3.96 -0.68
N THR A 120 8.03 -4.71 -1.76
CA THR A 120 7.31 -4.53 -3.01
C THR A 120 6.53 -5.78 -3.36
N VAL A 121 5.24 -5.61 -3.64
CA VAL A 121 4.37 -6.67 -4.13
C VAL A 121 3.83 -6.31 -5.51
N GLU A 122 3.72 -7.29 -6.39
CA GLU A 122 3.02 -7.12 -7.66
C GLU A 122 1.50 -7.30 -7.45
N VAL A 123 0.71 -6.39 -7.99
CA VAL A 123 -0.76 -6.41 -7.91
C VAL A 123 -1.32 -6.36 -9.32
N ASP A 124 -2.27 -7.25 -9.63
CA ASP A 124 -2.95 -7.32 -10.92
C ASP A 124 -4.45 -7.01 -10.76
N THR A 125 -4.82 -5.80 -11.11
CA THR A 125 -6.21 -5.31 -11.14
C THR A 125 -6.84 -5.39 -12.53
N SER A 126 -6.26 -6.17 -13.47
CA SER A 126 -6.79 -6.32 -14.84
C SER A 126 -8.20 -6.89 -14.90
N ALA A 127 -8.61 -7.61 -13.86
CA ALA A 127 -9.96 -8.15 -13.69
C ALA A 127 -10.84 -7.33 -12.73
N GLY A 128 -10.41 -6.12 -12.34
CA GLY A 128 -11.12 -5.24 -11.41
C GLY A 128 -10.44 -5.15 -10.03
N SER A 129 -11.23 -4.85 -9.00
CA SER A 129 -10.73 -4.68 -7.63
C SER A 129 -10.13 -5.98 -7.07
N VAL A 130 -9.03 -5.84 -6.32
CA VAL A 130 -8.31 -6.97 -5.71
C VAL A 130 -8.40 -6.88 -4.19
N SER A 131 -8.43 -8.04 -3.54
CA SER A 131 -8.42 -8.17 -2.08
C SER A 131 -7.44 -9.24 -1.62
N GLY A 132 -6.97 -9.16 -0.38
CA GLY A 132 -6.07 -10.15 0.21
C GLY A 132 -4.60 -9.93 -0.13
N ILE A 133 -4.24 -8.71 -0.53
CA ILE A 133 -2.83 -8.32 -0.67
C ILE A 133 -2.22 -8.24 0.73
N GLU A 134 -1.05 -8.84 0.91
CA GLU A 134 -0.27 -8.75 2.14
C GLU A 134 1.09 -8.14 1.81
N VAL A 135 1.48 -7.10 2.54
CA VAL A 135 2.81 -6.47 2.45
C VAL A 135 3.50 -6.61 3.81
N SER A 136 4.43 -7.55 3.91
CA SER A 136 5.09 -7.91 5.17
C SER A 136 6.43 -7.21 5.33
N LEU A 137 6.43 -6.10 6.06
CA LEU A 137 7.60 -5.25 6.30
C LEU A 137 8.59 -5.93 7.25
N THR A 138 9.87 -5.93 6.88
CA THR A 138 10.96 -6.51 7.68
C THR A 138 11.60 -5.43 8.53
N ASN A 139 11.75 -5.67 9.82
CA ASN A 139 12.22 -4.72 10.82
C ASN A 139 13.76 -4.63 10.83
N GLY A 140 14.34 -3.60 11.44
CA GLY A 140 15.76 -3.50 11.80
C GLY A 140 16.57 -2.40 11.08
N ASP A 141 15.94 -1.63 10.20
CA ASP A 141 16.55 -0.55 9.40
C ASP A 141 16.44 0.79 10.14
N ILE A 142 17.12 0.88 11.29
CA ILE A 142 17.02 1.98 12.25
C ILE A 142 17.46 3.30 11.64
N ASP A 143 18.47 3.30 10.78
CA ASP A 143 18.96 4.52 10.14
C ASP A 143 18.24 4.87 8.81
N GLY A 144 17.37 3.96 8.34
CA GLY A 144 16.45 4.16 7.23
C GLY A 144 17.09 4.02 5.86
N ASP A 145 18.34 3.54 5.77
CA ASP A 145 19.09 3.38 4.52
C ASP A 145 18.64 2.19 3.66
N ASN A 146 17.65 1.42 4.13
CA ASN A 146 17.08 0.25 3.47
C ASN A 146 17.95 -1.01 3.55
N GLU A 147 18.88 -1.08 4.50
CA GLU A 147 19.68 -2.25 4.82
C GLU A 147 19.72 -2.45 6.35
N VAL A 148 19.86 -3.69 6.82
CA VAL A 148 20.09 -3.96 8.26
C VAL A 148 21.57 -4.26 8.47
N THR A 149 22.30 -3.31 9.03
CA THR A 149 23.76 -3.32 9.09
C THR A 149 24.32 -3.03 10.49
N LEU A 150 25.65 -2.84 10.56
CA LEU A 150 26.30 -2.40 11.80
C LEU A 150 26.00 -0.94 12.14
N PHE A 151 25.52 -0.14 11.18
CA PHE A 151 25.13 1.25 11.45
C PHE A 151 23.85 1.30 12.27
N ASP A 152 22.86 0.46 11.95
CA ASP A 152 21.64 0.25 12.75
C ASP A 152 21.97 -0.25 14.15
N PHE A 153 22.85 -1.25 14.24
CA PHE A 153 23.33 -1.74 15.53
C PHE A 153 23.96 -0.62 16.37
N GLY A 154 24.72 0.27 15.72
CA GLY A 154 25.30 1.45 16.38
C GLY A 154 24.24 2.40 16.92
N GLN A 155 23.12 2.61 16.21
CA GLN A 155 21.99 3.42 16.68
C GLN A 155 21.26 2.75 17.85
N LEU A 156 21.03 1.44 17.78
CA LEU A 156 20.42 0.67 18.87
C LEU A 156 21.25 0.77 20.16
N VAL A 157 22.57 0.57 20.06
CA VAL A 157 23.48 0.64 21.22
C VAL A 157 23.50 2.05 21.84
N GLN A 158 23.40 3.10 21.04
CA GLN A 158 23.32 4.48 21.56
C GLN A 158 22.04 4.71 22.38
N ALA A 159 20.93 4.09 21.97
CA ALA A 159 19.64 4.20 22.65
C ALA A 159 19.41 3.14 23.74
N PHE A 160 20.33 2.21 23.94
CA PHE A 160 20.12 1.06 24.83
C PHE A 160 19.79 1.48 26.28
N GLY A 161 18.72 0.89 26.82
CA GLY A 161 18.17 1.14 28.16
C GLY A 161 17.43 2.46 28.31
N SER A 162 17.10 3.14 27.22
CA SER A 162 16.34 4.40 27.23
C SER A 162 14.83 4.19 27.11
N LEU A 163 14.09 5.14 27.65
CA LEU A 163 12.64 5.28 27.58
C LEU A 163 12.26 6.61 26.91
N PRO A 164 11.01 6.76 26.42
CA PRO A 164 10.51 8.03 25.92
C PRO A 164 10.74 9.19 26.90
N GLY A 165 11.55 10.17 26.47
CA GLY A 165 11.90 11.35 27.26
C GLY A 165 13.35 11.37 27.76
N ASP A 166 14.07 10.25 27.69
CA ASP A 166 15.51 10.20 27.95
C ASP A 166 16.29 10.89 26.81
N GLU A 167 17.46 11.45 27.14
CA GLU A 167 18.29 12.20 26.19
C GLU A 167 18.77 11.33 25.01
N ASN A 168 18.98 10.04 25.26
CA ASN A 168 19.43 9.08 24.25
C ASN A 168 18.29 8.26 23.63
N TRP A 169 17.03 8.62 23.86
CA TRP A 169 15.88 7.94 23.25
C TRP A 169 15.91 8.05 21.73
N ASN A 170 15.89 6.91 21.05
CA ASN A 170 15.63 6.80 19.62
C ASN A 170 14.38 5.94 19.41
N PRO A 171 13.23 6.50 18.97
CA PRO A 171 12.02 5.72 18.76
C PRO A 171 12.16 4.65 17.67
N ASP A 172 13.11 4.81 16.74
CA ASP A 172 13.37 3.83 15.70
C ASP A 172 14.26 2.68 16.18
N ALA A 173 14.83 2.76 17.39
CA ALA A 173 15.57 1.67 18.02
C ALA A 173 14.71 0.78 18.94
N ASP A 174 13.48 1.20 19.23
CA ASP A 174 12.42 0.41 19.90
C ASP A 174 11.69 -0.40 18.83
N LEU A 175 12.32 -1.51 18.42
CA LEU A 175 11.92 -2.34 17.30
C LEU A 175 10.72 -3.22 17.62
N ASP A 176 10.53 -3.62 18.88
CA ASP A 176 9.32 -4.35 19.27
C ASP A 176 8.16 -3.43 19.68
N GLY A 177 8.42 -2.13 19.88
CA GLY A 177 7.42 -1.10 20.15
C GLY A 177 6.86 -1.16 21.56
N ASP A 178 7.58 -1.75 22.52
CA ASP A 178 7.16 -1.85 23.92
C ASP A 178 7.44 -0.58 24.73
N GLY A 179 8.18 0.37 24.16
CA GLY A 179 8.52 1.65 24.76
C GLY A 179 9.83 1.64 25.55
N GLU A 180 10.69 0.63 25.43
CA GLU A 180 12.03 0.57 26.02
C GLU A 180 13.02 -0.09 25.06
N VAL A 181 14.19 0.53 24.83
CA VAL A 181 15.22 -0.11 23.98
C VAL A 181 16.02 -1.12 24.81
N THR A 182 15.87 -2.42 24.54
CA THR A 182 16.44 -3.51 25.34
C THR A 182 17.16 -4.58 24.50
N LEU A 183 17.44 -5.74 25.11
CA LEU A 183 17.96 -6.91 24.41
C LEU A 183 16.91 -7.60 23.53
N PHE A 184 15.62 -7.30 23.70
CA PHE A 184 14.56 -7.83 22.84
C PHE A 184 14.64 -7.19 21.45
N ASP A 185 14.83 -5.87 21.37
CA ASP A 185 15.10 -5.14 20.11
C ASP A 185 16.38 -5.63 19.44
N PHE A 186 17.45 -5.80 20.23
CA PHE A 186 18.68 -6.37 19.71
C PHE A 186 18.46 -7.77 19.10
N GLY A 187 17.57 -8.57 19.69
CA GLY A 187 17.17 -9.87 19.15
C GLY A 187 16.48 -9.77 17.78
N ILE A 188 15.67 -8.73 17.56
CA ILE A 188 15.03 -8.43 16.27
C ILE A 188 16.07 -7.99 15.23
N LEU A 189 16.95 -7.05 15.60
CA LEU A 189 18.01 -6.57 14.71
C LEU A 189 18.92 -7.71 14.24
N VAL A 190 19.35 -8.59 15.16
CA VAL A 190 20.20 -9.74 14.81
C VAL A 190 19.48 -10.74 13.92
N ARG A 191 18.16 -10.91 14.08
CA ARG A 191 17.36 -11.82 13.25
C ARG A 191 17.39 -11.43 11.78
N TYR A 192 17.39 -10.13 11.49
CA TYR A 192 17.35 -9.57 10.14
C TYR A 192 18.68 -8.98 9.68
N PHE A 193 19.76 -9.23 10.42
CA PHE A 193 21.06 -8.66 10.10
C PHE A 193 21.58 -9.10 8.71
N GLY A 194 21.93 -8.12 7.89
CA GLY A 194 22.38 -8.30 6.50
C GLY A 194 21.25 -8.37 5.47
N GLU A 195 19.99 -8.22 5.89
CA GLU A 195 18.86 -8.11 4.97
C GLU A 195 18.86 -6.73 4.30
N ILE A 196 18.36 -6.70 3.06
CA ILE A 196 18.26 -5.50 2.23
C ILE A 196 16.81 -5.40 1.76
N GLY A 197 16.25 -4.20 1.84
CA GLY A 197 14.91 -3.91 1.33
C GLY A 197 14.87 -3.92 -0.19
N ASP A 198 13.66 -4.03 -0.73
CA ASP A 198 13.49 -3.96 -2.18
C ASP A 198 13.86 -2.56 -2.70
N GLU A 199 14.09 -2.44 -4.01
CA GLU A 199 14.22 -1.14 -4.71
C GLU A 199 12.84 -0.59 -5.09
#